data_AF-A0A2H6CR84-F1
#
_entry.id   AF-A0A2H6CR84-F1
#
_cell.length_a   1.000
_cell.length_b   1.000
_cell.length_c   1.000
_cell.angle_alpha   90.00
_cell.angle_beta   90.00
_cell.angle_gamma   90.00
#
_symmetry.space_group_name_H-M   'P 1'
#
loop_
_entity.id
_entity.type
_entity.pdbx_description
1 polymer ?
#
loop_
_entity_poly.entity_id
_entity_poly.type
_entity_poly.pdbx_seq_one_letter_code
_entity_poly.pdbx_strand_id
1 'polypeptide(L)'
;MVEKWVKNIIPGVVRSFLTPFFTVMVVFVISLIVIGPIANWVSTLVGQFFLVVQGFSPLLFGALLAVAWQLLVIFGLHWGIVPIMFILLAEQGYESIGPAMVSSTFGVLGVVIALLIKSKAKKVRDIALPGAISLVFGVSEPTIYGLMLPMKRSFLYALIGNAVGGAYIGAMSVVGYRTGGLGVFSIFNTINPSGSLDMNFWNVIIGFALCTVVGFVLQMIFPVPSIDGNGNEGQTENNKSNEQGLASKEELQESAKEDIIASPMQGQLVPMSEVNDEVFSSEALGKGVAIKPEIGEVRAPANGIISTLFPTGHAVGMTTDEGTEILIHIGLDTVELEGKYYEISAEQGQQVKAGDLLIKFDKDGVESENYDTITPIVITNSADFQTIDVTEETQVTPGDYLLTAIK
;
A
#
# COMPACT_ATOMS: atom_id res chain seq x y z
N MET A 1 4.46 -23.64 -4.36
CA MET A 1 4.57 -25.13 -4.36
C MET A 1 3.20 -25.80 -4.52
N VAL A 2 2.21 -25.47 -3.68
CA VAL A 2 0.83 -26.00 -3.78
C VAL A 2 0.21 -25.72 -5.14
N GLU A 3 0.34 -24.50 -5.66
CA GLU A 3 -0.19 -24.13 -6.97
C GLU A 3 0.33 -25.01 -8.11
N LYS A 4 1.64 -25.26 -8.14
CA LYS A 4 2.28 -26.12 -9.13
C LYS A 4 1.77 -27.56 -9.05
N TRP A 5 1.45 -28.04 -7.85
CA TRP A 5 0.85 -29.36 -7.63
C TRP A 5 -0.60 -29.42 -8.12
N VAL A 6 -1.42 -28.41 -7.78
CA VAL A 6 -2.82 -28.31 -8.25
C VAL A 6 -2.88 -28.21 -9.78
N LYS A 7 -2.02 -27.38 -10.39
CA LYS A 7 -1.93 -27.19 -11.84
C LYS A 7 -1.66 -28.49 -12.62
N ASN A 8 -0.91 -29.41 -12.01
CA ASN A 8 -0.58 -30.72 -12.61
C ASN A 8 -1.74 -31.73 -12.56
N ILE A 9 -2.72 -31.53 -11.68
CA ILE A 9 -3.88 -32.42 -11.54
C ILE A 9 -5.05 -31.93 -12.41
N ILE A 10 -5.17 -30.61 -12.59
CA ILE A 10 -6.33 -29.99 -13.24
C ILE A 10 -6.19 -30.00 -14.77
N PRO A 11 -7.21 -30.49 -15.50
CA PRO A 11 -7.24 -30.43 -16.98
C PRO A 11 -7.13 -29.01 -17.50
N GLY A 12 -6.46 -28.83 -18.64
CA GLY A 12 -6.18 -27.51 -19.22
C GLY A 12 -7.43 -26.62 -19.40
N VAL A 13 -8.55 -27.22 -19.81
CA VAL A 13 -9.82 -26.53 -20.13
C VAL A 13 -10.43 -25.77 -18.95
N VAL A 14 -10.17 -26.20 -17.71
CA VAL A 14 -10.77 -25.60 -16.49
C VAL A 14 -9.72 -25.00 -15.55
N ARG A 15 -8.47 -24.92 -16.03
CA ARG A 15 -7.31 -24.62 -15.20
C ARG A 15 -7.30 -23.16 -14.72
N SER A 16 -7.81 -22.23 -15.52
CA SER A 16 -7.81 -20.79 -15.23
C SER A 16 -8.58 -20.45 -13.95
N PHE A 17 -9.71 -21.10 -13.70
CA PHE A 17 -10.53 -20.82 -12.52
C PHE A 17 -10.39 -21.87 -11.41
N LEU A 18 -10.19 -23.16 -11.73
CA LEU A 18 -10.06 -24.18 -10.69
C LEU A 18 -8.68 -24.19 -10.01
N THR A 19 -7.60 -23.80 -10.70
CA THR A 19 -6.26 -23.82 -10.10
C THR A 19 -6.13 -22.80 -8.97
N PRO A 20 -6.50 -21.51 -9.15
CA PRO A 20 -6.47 -20.54 -8.05
C PRO A 20 -7.40 -20.96 -6.91
N PHE A 21 -8.62 -21.42 -7.24
CA PHE A 21 -9.60 -21.87 -6.25
C PHE A 21 -9.05 -23.00 -5.36
N PHE A 22 -8.60 -24.12 -5.96
CA PHE A 22 -8.09 -25.24 -5.19
C PHE A 22 -6.75 -24.94 -4.52
N THR A 23 -5.93 -24.05 -5.10
CA THR A 23 -4.70 -23.59 -4.45
C THR A 23 -5.01 -22.84 -3.17
N VAL A 24 -5.89 -21.84 -3.22
CA VAL A 24 -6.31 -21.08 -2.04
C VAL A 24 -7.00 -22.01 -1.04
N MET A 25 -7.88 -22.90 -1.48
CA MET A 25 -8.58 -23.85 -0.61
C MET A 25 -7.60 -24.77 0.15
N VAL A 26 -6.63 -25.37 -0.55
CA VAL A 26 -5.63 -26.25 0.06
C VAL A 26 -4.68 -25.48 0.95
N VAL A 27 -4.18 -24.31 0.51
CA VAL A 27 -3.32 -23.44 1.32
C VAL A 27 -4.06 -22.99 2.58
N PHE A 28 -5.34 -22.64 2.49
CA PHE A 28 -6.16 -22.25 3.62
C PHE A 28 -6.30 -23.39 4.63
N VAL A 29 -6.65 -24.60 4.19
CA VAL A 29 -6.77 -25.78 5.07
C VAL A 29 -5.42 -26.12 5.71
N ILE A 30 -4.33 -26.14 4.95
CA ILE A 30 -2.98 -26.36 5.50
C ILE A 30 -2.60 -25.25 6.47
N SER A 31 -2.95 -24.00 6.17
CA SER A 31 -2.72 -22.88 7.07
C SER A 31 -3.49 -23.07 8.37
N LEU A 32 -4.74 -23.52 8.33
CA LEU A 32 -5.49 -23.80 9.56
C LEU A 32 -4.96 -25.01 10.35
N ILE A 33 -4.54 -26.09 9.67
CA ILE A 33 -4.10 -27.33 10.34
C ILE A 33 -2.66 -27.22 10.85
N VAL A 34 -1.77 -26.53 10.12
CA VAL A 34 -0.35 -26.47 10.43
C VAL A 34 0.04 -25.11 10.99
N ILE A 35 -0.27 -24.02 10.27
CA ILE A 35 0.12 -22.67 10.69
C ILE A 35 -0.71 -22.25 11.91
N GLY A 36 -1.99 -22.60 11.98
CA GLY A 36 -2.89 -22.30 13.09
C GLY A 36 -2.35 -22.78 14.44
N PRO A 37 -2.06 -24.09 14.62
CA PRO A 37 -1.50 -24.60 15.86
C PRO A 37 -0.14 -24.04 16.20
N ILE A 38 0.76 -23.86 15.21
CA ILE A 38 2.08 -23.28 15.44
C ILE A 38 1.94 -21.82 15.89
N ALA A 39 1.14 -21.02 15.18
CA ALA A 39 0.86 -19.64 15.53
C ALA A 39 0.23 -19.57 16.92
N ASN A 40 -0.74 -20.41 17.23
CA ASN A 40 -1.37 -20.45 18.56
C ASN A 40 -0.37 -20.82 19.67
N TRP A 41 0.50 -21.81 19.43
CA TRP A 41 1.54 -22.20 20.38
C TRP A 41 2.55 -21.08 20.63
N VAL A 42 3.08 -20.46 19.57
CA VAL A 42 3.99 -19.30 19.67
C VAL A 42 3.30 -18.14 20.38
N SER A 43 2.04 -17.86 20.03
CA SER A 43 1.24 -16.78 20.61
C SER A 43 0.99 -16.98 22.11
N THR A 44 0.67 -18.22 22.50
CA THR A 44 0.51 -18.60 23.90
C THR A 44 1.81 -18.39 24.67
N LEU A 45 2.95 -18.78 24.10
CA LEU A 45 4.26 -18.59 24.72
C LEU A 45 4.60 -17.10 24.89
N VAL A 46 4.36 -16.30 23.84
CA VAL A 46 4.57 -14.84 23.88
C VAL A 46 3.70 -14.19 24.95
N GLY A 47 2.43 -14.58 25.05
CA GLY A 47 1.55 -14.04 26.08
C GLY A 47 1.88 -14.50 27.49
N GLN A 48 2.26 -15.76 27.70
CA GLN A 48 2.77 -16.24 28.99
C GLN A 48 4.00 -15.45 29.42
N PHE A 49 4.91 -15.17 28.48
CA PHE A 49 6.06 -14.30 28.74
C PHE A 49 5.62 -12.92 29.26
N PHE A 50 4.66 -12.28 28.59
CA PHE A 50 4.15 -10.97 29.02
C PHE A 50 3.45 -11.02 30.38
N LEU A 51 2.70 -12.09 30.69
CA LEU A 51 2.10 -12.28 32.01
C LEU A 51 3.15 -12.46 33.12
N VAL A 52 4.24 -13.19 32.85
CA VAL A 52 5.36 -13.31 33.80
C VAL A 52 6.03 -11.96 34.03
N VAL A 53 6.29 -11.20 32.96
CA VAL A 53 6.86 -9.85 33.05
C VAL A 53 5.93 -8.93 33.86
N GLN A 54 4.61 -9.04 33.67
CA GLN A 54 3.63 -8.26 34.43
C GLN A 54 3.69 -8.56 35.92
N GLY A 55 3.76 -9.84 36.31
CA GLY A 55 3.89 -10.24 37.71
C GLY A 55 5.21 -9.77 38.36
N PHE A 56 6.29 -9.67 37.57
CA PHE A 56 7.58 -9.15 38.04
C PHE A 56 7.59 -7.62 38.17
N SER A 57 7.10 -6.92 37.15
CA SER A 57 7.03 -5.46 37.13
C SER A 57 5.96 -4.98 36.13
N PRO A 58 4.83 -4.43 36.63
CA PRO A 58 3.80 -3.84 35.78
C PRO A 58 4.33 -2.72 34.88
N LEU A 59 5.28 -1.93 35.38
CA LEU A 59 5.97 -0.88 34.62
C LEU A 59 6.74 -1.47 33.42
N LEU A 60 7.56 -2.49 33.67
CA LEU A 60 8.33 -3.13 32.60
C LEU A 60 7.42 -3.81 31.58
N PHE A 61 6.34 -4.44 32.05
CA PHE A 61 5.33 -5.06 31.19
C PHE A 61 4.73 -4.04 30.22
N GLY A 62 4.23 -2.91 30.72
CA GLY A 62 3.61 -1.90 29.87
C GLY A 62 4.58 -1.31 28.86
N ALA A 63 5.83 -1.04 29.28
CA ALA A 63 6.88 -0.52 28.39
C ALA A 63 7.21 -1.51 27.28
N LEU A 64 7.46 -2.78 27.66
CA LEU A 64 7.88 -3.82 26.74
C LEU A 64 6.76 -4.18 25.77
N LEU A 65 5.51 -4.25 26.25
CA LEU A 65 4.36 -4.59 25.41
C LEU A 65 4.10 -3.49 24.38
N ALA A 66 4.13 -2.21 24.77
CA ALA A 66 3.93 -1.09 23.85
C ALA A 66 5.01 -1.01 22.76
N VAL A 67 6.27 -1.36 23.08
CA VAL A 67 7.35 -1.44 22.08
C VAL A 67 7.20 -2.68 21.20
N ALA A 68 7.01 -3.85 21.81
CA ALA A 68 6.94 -5.12 21.10
C ALA A 68 5.74 -5.17 20.16
N TRP A 69 4.61 -4.55 20.52
CA TRP A 69 3.43 -4.51 19.68
C TRP A 69 3.74 -4.02 18.27
N GLN A 70 4.47 -2.91 18.15
CA GLN A 70 4.80 -2.33 16.86
C GLN A 70 5.72 -3.22 16.02
N LEU A 71 6.58 -4.02 16.67
CA LEU A 71 7.43 -5.01 16.01
C LEU A 71 6.62 -6.25 15.59
N LEU A 72 5.67 -6.68 16.41
CA LEU A 72 4.79 -7.81 16.13
C LEU A 72 3.78 -7.49 15.02
N VAL A 73 3.39 -6.22 14.84
CA VAL A 73 2.57 -5.76 13.70
C VAL A 73 3.28 -6.01 12.37
N ILE A 74 4.59 -5.75 12.28
CA ILE A 74 5.39 -5.99 11.07
C ILE A 74 5.35 -7.46 10.63
N PHE A 75 5.33 -8.39 11.60
CA PHE A 75 5.31 -9.83 11.32
C PHE A 75 3.91 -10.45 11.37
N GLY A 76 2.86 -9.66 11.63
CA GLY A 76 1.49 -10.16 11.81
C GLY A 76 1.27 -10.99 13.09
N LEU A 77 2.28 -11.13 13.96
CA LEU A 77 2.23 -11.97 15.16
C LEU A 77 1.42 -11.36 16.32
N HIS A 78 1.07 -10.07 16.23
CA HIS A 78 0.33 -9.34 17.27
C HIS A 78 -1.08 -9.91 17.53
N TRP A 79 -1.73 -10.49 16.51
CA TRP A 79 -3.01 -11.19 16.65
C TRP A 79 -2.96 -12.36 17.62
N GLY A 80 -1.77 -12.90 17.87
CA GLY A 80 -1.54 -13.94 18.86
C GLY A 80 -1.82 -13.54 20.31
N ILE A 81 -1.64 -12.26 20.63
CA ILE A 81 -1.81 -11.73 21.99
C ILE A 81 -3.29 -11.44 22.29
N VAL A 82 -4.09 -11.14 21.26
CA VAL A 82 -5.50 -10.73 21.38
C VAL A 82 -6.39 -11.80 22.06
N PRO A 83 -6.29 -13.10 21.76
CA PRO A 83 -7.05 -14.13 22.49
C PRO A 83 -6.82 -14.13 24.01
N ILE A 84 -5.61 -13.82 24.45
CA ILE A 84 -5.26 -13.80 25.89
C ILE A 84 -5.95 -12.64 26.59
N MET A 85 -6.05 -11.49 25.91
CA MET A 85 -6.84 -10.36 26.37
C MET A 85 -8.32 -10.76 26.60
N PHE A 86 -8.91 -11.50 25.66
CA PHE A 86 -10.29 -12.00 25.81
C PHE A 86 -10.45 -13.00 26.96
N ILE A 87 -9.45 -13.88 27.17
CA ILE A 87 -9.45 -14.82 28.29
C ILE A 87 -9.40 -14.06 29.63
N LEU A 88 -8.49 -13.09 29.77
CA LEU A 88 -8.39 -12.26 30.98
C LEU A 88 -9.71 -11.53 31.27
N LEU A 89 -10.32 -10.94 30.23
CA LEU A 89 -11.59 -10.26 30.36
C LEU A 89 -12.72 -11.21 30.77
N ALA A 90 -12.75 -12.44 30.25
CA ALA A 90 -13.76 -13.43 30.60
C ALA A 90 -13.59 -14.01 32.02
N GLU A 91 -12.35 -14.21 32.47
CA GLU A 91 -12.05 -14.81 33.78
C GLU A 91 -12.11 -13.79 34.92
N GLN A 92 -11.62 -12.57 34.69
CA GLN A 92 -11.41 -11.55 35.73
C GLN A 92 -12.38 -10.37 35.61
N GLY A 93 -13.06 -10.22 34.46
CA GLY A 93 -13.90 -9.06 34.15
C GLY A 93 -13.12 -7.83 33.70
N TYR A 94 -11.79 -7.92 33.60
CA TYR A 94 -10.91 -6.86 33.10
C TYR A 94 -9.63 -7.45 32.48
N GLU A 95 -8.90 -6.63 31.73
CA GLU A 95 -7.68 -7.02 31.05
C GLU A 95 -6.65 -5.86 31.07
N SER A 96 -5.35 -6.18 31.15
CA SER A 96 -4.26 -5.19 31.26
C SER A 96 -3.42 -5.02 29.99
N ILE A 97 -3.74 -5.76 28.94
CA ILE A 97 -2.99 -5.82 27.68
C ILE A 97 -3.41 -4.68 26.76
N GLY A 98 -4.72 -4.48 26.55
CA GLY A 98 -5.32 -3.54 25.62
C GLY A 98 -4.86 -2.09 25.83
N PRO A 99 -4.85 -1.54 27.05
CA PRO A 99 -4.38 -0.17 27.28
C PRO A 99 -2.93 0.05 26.83
N ALA A 100 -2.03 -0.90 27.14
CA ALA A 100 -0.63 -0.83 26.74
C ALA A 100 -0.45 -1.09 25.24
N MET A 101 -1.21 -2.02 24.68
CA MET A 101 -1.27 -2.35 23.25
C MET A 101 -1.60 -1.11 22.41
N VAL A 102 -2.74 -0.45 22.68
CA VAL A 102 -3.19 0.68 21.85
C VAL A 102 -2.28 1.90 22.00
N SER A 103 -1.57 2.03 23.12
CA SER A 103 -0.60 3.13 23.31
C SER A 103 0.53 3.12 22.27
N SER A 104 0.81 1.96 21.64
CA SER A 104 1.90 1.83 20.67
C SER A 104 1.72 2.66 19.39
N THR A 105 0.48 3.02 19.04
CA THR A 105 0.23 3.85 17.84
C THR A 105 0.51 5.33 18.11
N PHE A 106 0.44 5.75 19.37
CA PHE A 106 0.56 7.16 19.75
C PHE A 106 2.01 7.67 19.75
N GLY A 107 3.01 6.83 20.03
CA GLY A 107 4.41 7.24 19.87
C GLY A 107 4.79 7.42 18.40
N VAL A 108 4.24 6.56 17.53
CA VAL A 108 4.35 6.72 16.07
C VAL A 108 3.64 8.00 15.63
N LEU A 109 2.44 8.26 16.14
CA LEU A 109 1.69 9.50 15.86
C LEU A 109 2.51 10.74 16.23
N GLY A 110 3.15 10.75 17.41
CA GLY A 110 4.02 11.84 17.84
C GLY A 110 5.15 12.15 16.87
N VAL A 111 5.85 11.10 16.42
CA VAL A 111 6.91 11.23 15.41
C VAL A 111 6.35 11.75 14.09
N VAL A 112 5.21 11.21 13.63
CA VAL A 112 4.59 11.61 12.36
C VAL A 112 4.15 13.07 12.39
N ILE A 113 3.57 13.54 13.49
CA ILE A 113 3.23 14.96 13.67
C ILE A 113 4.50 15.83 13.58
N ALA A 114 5.60 15.42 14.21
CA ALA A 114 6.87 16.13 14.10
C ALA A 114 7.43 16.10 12.66
N LEU A 115 7.27 15.00 11.93
CA LEU A 115 7.64 14.91 10.51
C LEU A 115 6.79 15.83 9.64
N LEU A 116 5.49 15.96 9.89
CA LEU A 116 4.62 16.90 9.17
C LEU A 116 5.02 18.36 9.37
N ILE A 117 5.60 18.69 10.54
CA ILE A 117 6.10 20.03 10.85
C ILE A 117 7.50 20.26 10.26
N LYS A 118 8.42 19.30 10.41
CA LYS A 118 9.84 19.48 10.05
C LYS A 118 10.16 19.15 8.60
N SER A 119 9.47 18.16 8.02
CA SER A 119 9.74 17.73 6.67
C SER A 119 9.01 18.61 5.67
N LYS A 120 9.78 19.11 4.69
CA LYS A 120 9.23 19.80 3.52
C LYS A 120 9.07 18.87 2.31
N ALA A 121 9.63 17.66 2.37
CA ALA A 121 9.57 16.71 1.27
C ALA A 121 8.13 16.23 1.04
N LYS A 122 7.62 16.43 -0.18
CA LYS A 122 6.26 16.04 -0.61
C LYS A 122 5.97 14.57 -0.27
N LYS A 123 6.87 13.65 -0.66
CA LYS A 123 6.78 12.20 -0.37
C LYS A 123 6.61 11.86 1.13
N VAL A 124 7.32 12.55 2.02
CA VAL A 124 7.16 12.35 3.48
C VAL A 124 5.78 12.83 3.91
N ARG A 125 5.33 13.99 3.43
CA ARG A 125 4.06 14.61 3.83
C ARG A 125 2.84 13.84 3.30
N ASP A 126 2.90 13.36 2.06
CA ASP A 126 1.81 12.61 1.40
C ASP A 126 1.52 11.29 2.11
N ILE A 127 2.54 10.66 2.70
CA ILE A 127 2.37 9.45 3.52
C ILE A 127 2.03 9.83 4.97
N ALA A 128 2.69 10.86 5.52
CA ALA A 128 2.55 11.23 6.93
C ALA A 128 1.16 11.76 7.28
N LEU A 129 0.49 12.51 6.40
CA LEU A 129 -0.82 13.10 6.67
C LEU A 129 -1.93 12.03 6.81
N PRO A 130 -2.18 11.16 5.81
CA PRO A 130 -3.13 10.05 5.97
C PRO A 130 -2.66 9.05 7.03
N GLY A 131 -1.35 8.85 7.17
CA GLY A 131 -0.76 8.02 8.23
C GLY A 131 -1.10 8.52 9.63
N ALA A 132 -1.01 9.83 9.89
CA ALA A 132 -1.38 10.42 11.17
C ALA A 132 -2.87 10.20 11.48
N ILE A 133 -3.75 10.36 10.49
CA ILE A 133 -5.19 10.09 10.66
C ILE A 133 -5.41 8.61 10.99
N SER A 134 -4.77 7.70 10.26
CA SER A 134 -4.83 6.26 10.48
C SER A 134 -4.40 5.87 11.91
N LEU A 135 -3.30 6.47 12.39
CA LEU A 135 -2.75 6.22 13.73
C LEU A 135 -3.67 6.68 14.86
N VAL A 136 -4.41 7.79 14.67
CA VAL A 136 -5.44 8.25 15.61
C VAL A 136 -6.55 7.20 15.77
N PHE A 137 -6.88 6.47 14.71
CA PHE A 137 -7.86 5.37 14.75
C PHE A 137 -7.23 4.00 15.07
N GLY A 138 -5.96 3.97 15.46
CA GLY A 138 -5.29 2.75 15.94
C GLY A 138 -4.79 1.82 14.84
N VAL A 139 -4.74 2.30 13.59
CA VAL A 139 -4.18 1.56 12.45
C VAL A 139 -2.81 2.17 12.15
N SER A 140 -1.77 1.33 12.09
CA SER A 140 -0.38 1.82 12.04
C SER A 140 0.40 1.29 10.85
N GLU A 141 -0.07 0.23 10.21
CA GLU A 141 0.46 -0.45 9.05
C GLU A 141 0.88 0.52 7.93
N PRO A 142 0.01 1.39 7.39
CA PRO A 142 0.39 2.28 6.29
C PRO A 142 1.56 3.20 6.67
N THR A 143 1.63 3.61 7.94
CA THR A 143 2.70 4.48 8.42
C THR A 143 3.99 3.71 8.75
N ILE A 144 3.86 2.48 9.27
CA ILE A 144 5.02 1.63 9.54
C ILE A 144 5.74 1.32 8.23
N TYR A 145 5.00 0.81 7.24
CA TYR A 145 5.57 0.39 5.96
C TYR A 145 6.01 1.60 5.12
N GLY A 146 5.22 2.68 5.12
CA GLY A 146 5.50 3.87 4.31
C GLY A 146 6.57 4.80 4.87
N LEU A 147 6.73 4.90 6.20
CA LEU A 147 7.68 5.84 6.82
C LEU A 147 8.64 5.17 7.80
N MET A 148 8.14 4.39 8.76
CA MET A 148 8.96 3.96 9.90
C MET A 148 10.05 2.95 9.50
N LEU A 149 9.75 2.00 8.64
CA LEU A 149 10.74 1.02 8.17
C LEU A 149 11.86 1.67 7.32
N PRO A 150 11.56 2.55 6.34
CA PRO A 150 12.58 3.33 5.66
C PRO A 150 13.37 4.25 6.62
N MET A 151 12.67 4.95 7.52
CA MET A 151 13.23 5.94 8.44
C MET A 151 13.53 5.32 9.82
N LYS A 152 14.41 4.31 9.87
CA LYS A 152 14.70 3.52 11.09
C LYS A 152 14.98 4.33 12.35
N ARG A 153 15.59 5.52 12.23
CA ARG A 153 15.83 6.43 13.37
C ARG A 153 14.54 7.04 13.91
N SER A 154 13.67 7.52 13.02
CA SER A 154 12.34 8.01 13.39
C SER A 154 11.51 6.91 14.02
N PHE A 155 11.62 5.67 13.51
CA PHE A 155 10.95 4.54 14.14
C PHE A 155 11.47 4.26 15.54
N LEU A 156 12.78 4.31 15.76
CA LEU A 156 13.35 4.16 17.09
C LEU A 156 12.81 5.23 18.07
N TYR A 157 12.65 6.48 17.63
CA TYR A 157 12.08 7.53 18.48
C TYR A 157 10.61 7.25 18.84
N ALA A 158 9.83 6.70 17.90
CA ALA A 158 8.46 6.28 18.14
C ALA A 158 8.42 5.15 19.19
N LEU A 159 9.31 4.16 19.07
CA LEU A 159 9.42 3.06 20.04
C LEU A 159 9.81 3.58 21.43
N ILE A 160 10.69 4.57 21.53
CA ILE A 160 11.03 5.19 22.83
C ILE A 160 9.79 5.90 23.40
N GLY A 161 9.02 6.62 22.57
CA GLY A 161 7.76 7.23 22.99
C GLY A 161 6.78 6.18 23.55
N ASN A 162 6.59 5.09 22.80
CA ASN A 162 5.75 3.96 23.22
C ASN A 162 6.24 3.35 24.54
N ALA A 163 7.54 3.17 24.71
CA ALA A 163 8.11 2.64 25.94
C ALA A 163 7.76 3.51 27.15
N VAL A 164 7.83 4.84 27.03
CA VAL A 164 7.55 5.76 28.14
C VAL A 164 6.07 5.77 28.51
N GLY A 165 5.17 5.95 27.55
CA GLY A 165 3.74 5.97 27.87
C GLY A 165 3.20 4.58 28.23
N GLY A 166 3.71 3.51 27.60
CA GLY A 166 3.45 2.13 27.99
C GLY A 166 3.93 1.84 29.42
N ALA A 167 5.14 2.28 29.80
CA ALA A 167 5.65 2.16 31.17
C ALA A 167 4.72 2.84 32.18
N TYR A 168 4.23 4.03 31.86
CA TYR A 168 3.29 4.77 32.69
C TYR A 168 1.96 4.00 32.86
N ILE A 169 1.36 3.54 31.76
CA ILE A 169 0.12 2.74 31.76
C ILE A 169 0.29 1.49 32.62
N GLY A 170 1.41 0.78 32.45
CA GLY A 170 1.76 -0.38 33.25
C GLY A 170 1.97 -0.07 34.73
N ALA A 171 2.70 1.00 35.06
CA ALA A 171 2.95 1.43 36.43
C ALA A 171 1.67 1.81 37.18
N MET A 172 0.73 2.46 36.47
CA MET A 172 -0.59 2.80 37.00
C MET A 172 -1.57 1.62 36.99
N SER A 173 -1.14 0.45 36.51
CA SER A 173 -1.96 -0.77 36.41
C SER A 173 -3.30 -0.52 35.72
N VAL A 174 -3.27 0.24 34.62
CA VAL A 174 -4.48 0.58 33.87
C VAL A 174 -5.06 -0.68 33.24
N VAL A 175 -6.37 -0.86 33.40
CA VAL A 175 -7.10 -2.00 32.84
C VAL A 175 -8.25 -1.56 31.93
N GLY A 176 -8.55 -2.39 30.94
CA GLY A 176 -9.76 -2.36 30.13
C GLY A 176 -10.82 -3.30 30.70
N TYR A 177 -12.09 -2.89 30.65
CA TYR A 177 -13.24 -3.68 31.12
C TYR A 177 -14.10 -4.23 29.98
N ARG A 178 -13.68 -3.98 28.74
CA ARG A 178 -14.38 -4.40 27.52
C ARG A 178 -13.44 -4.28 26.34
N THR A 179 -13.83 -4.91 25.25
CA THR A 179 -13.16 -4.78 23.95
C THR A 179 -14.07 -4.04 22.99
N GLY A 180 -13.52 -3.06 22.28
CA GLY A 180 -14.21 -2.20 21.34
C GLY A 180 -13.26 -1.11 20.85
N GLY A 181 -13.77 -0.11 20.12
CA GLY A 181 -13.11 1.15 19.74
C GLY A 181 -11.57 1.15 19.64
N LEU A 182 -11.01 1.32 18.44
CA LEU A 182 -9.57 1.39 18.25
C LEU A 182 -9.01 2.82 18.42
N GLY A 183 -7.70 2.93 18.56
CA GLY A 183 -7.00 4.21 18.66
C GLY A 183 -7.52 5.08 19.80
N VAL A 184 -7.89 6.32 19.48
CA VAL A 184 -8.44 7.26 20.46
C VAL A 184 -9.74 6.77 21.10
N PHE A 185 -10.54 5.95 20.41
CA PHE A 185 -11.78 5.42 20.96
C PHE A 185 -11.56 4.29 21.98
N SER A 186 -10.34 3.74 22.06
CA SER A 186 -10.01 2.71 23.05
C SER A 186 -10.05 3.23 24.48
N ILE A 187 -10.02 4.55 24.70
CA ILE A 187 -10.21 5.15 26.03
C ILE A 187 -11.55 4.75 26.65
N PHE A 188 -12.57 4.46 25.83
CA PHE A 188 -13.88 4.03 26.32
C PHE A 188 -13.87 2.58 26.84
N ASN A 189 -12.82 1.81 26.51
CA ASN A 189 -12.64 0.46 27.01
C ASN A 189 -12.25 0.44 28.50
N THR A 190 -11.64 1.52 29.01
CA THR A 190 -11.20 1.62 30.41
C THR A 190 -12.24 2.26 31.33
N ILE A 191 -13.41 2.66 30.82
CA ILE A 191 -14.50 3.17 31.66
C ILE A 191 -15.02 2.03 32.53
N ASN A 192 -15.14 2.27 33.83
CA ASN A 192 -15.63 1.29 34.78
C ASN A 192 -17.03 0.76 34.39
N PRO A 193 -17.37 -0.53 34.61
CA PRO A 193 -18.73 -1.04 34.35
C PRO A 193 -19.85 -0.29 35.08
N SER A 194 -19.53 0.39 36.20
CA SER A 194 -20.45 1.28 36.91
C SER A 194 -20.78 2.59 36.16
N GLY A 195 -20.11 2.87 35.04
CA GLY A 195 -20.26 4.10 34.25
C GLY A 195 -19.42 5.29 34.74
N SER A 196 -18.58 5.10 35.77
CA SER A 196 -17.70 6.15 36.29
C SER A 196 -16.42 6.32 35.46
N LEU A 197 -16.02 7.57 35.24
CA LEU A 197 -14.74 7.94 34.63
C LEU A 197 -13.64 7.95 35.70
N ASP A 198 -13.23 6.76 36.12
CA ASP A 198 -12.24 6.58 37.18
C ASP A 198 -10.80 6.85 36.68
N MET A 199 -9.81 6.58 37.55
CA MET A 199 -8.41 6.86 37.24
C MET A 199 -7.89 6.04 36.04
N ASN A 200 -8.49 4.89 35.68
CA ASN A 200 -8.08 4.15 34.49
C ASN A 200 -8.34 4.96 33.22
N PHE A 201 -9.51 5.61 33.14
CA PHE A 201 -9.88 6.49 32.03
C PHE A 201 -8.91 7.66 31.85
N TRP A 202 -8.52 8.30 32.94
CA TRP A 202 -7.58 9.44 32.85
C TRP A 202 -6.14 8.98 32.62
N ASN A 203 -5.71 7.88 33.24
CA ASN A 203 -4.36 7.37 33.09
C ASN A 203 -4.08 6.85 31.67
N VAL A 204 -5.06 6.25 30.98
CA VAL A 204 -4.83 5.84 29.58
C VAL A 204 -4.62 7.06 28.67
N ILE A 205 -5.37 8.14 28.88
CA ILE A 205 -5.22 9.40 28.13
C ILE A 205 -3.84 10.02 28.40
N ILE A 206 -3.40 10.06 29.66
CA ILE A 206 -2.06 10.54 30.03
C ILE A 206 -0.99 9.66 29.37
N GLY A 207 -1.17 8.33 29.35
CA GLY A 207 -0.27 7.41 28.67
C GLY A 207 -0.14 7.68 27.17
N PHE A 208 -1.26 7.89 26.47
CA PHE A 208 -1.27 8.24 25.04
C PHE A 208 -0.60 9.59 24.78
N ALA A 209 -0.89 10.58 25.62
CA ALA A 209 -0.24 11.89 25.56
C ALA A 209 1.27 11.78 25.78
N LEU A 210 1.73 10.98 26.75
CA LEU A 210 3.15 10.73 26.99
C LEU A 210 3.83 10.07 25.78
N CYS A 211 3.19 9.05 25.18
CA CYS A 211 3.72 8.43 23.97
C CYS A 211 3.93 9.47 22.86
N THR A 212 2.87 10.25 22.61
CA THR A 212 2.84 11.26 21.54
C THR A 212 3.86 12.36 21.79
N VAL A 213 3.90 12.93 22.99
CA VAL A 213 4.80 14.03 23.35
C VAL A 213 6.26 13.59 23.29
N VAL A 214 6.59 12.41 23.82
CA VAL A 214 7.97 11.91 23.80
C VAL A 214 8.42 11.63 22.36
N GLY A 215 7.61 10.92 21.57
CA GLY A 215 7.92 10.66 20.15
C GLY A 215 8.07 11.96 19.36
N PHE A 216 7.17 12.92 19.57
CA PHE A 216 7.20 14.24 18.96
C PHE A 216 8.47 15.00 19.34
N VAL A 217 8.78 15.14 20.63
CA VAL A 217 9.96 15.89 21.11
C VAL A 217 11.25 15.28 20.58
N LEU A 218 11.39 13.96 20.62
CA LEU A 218 12.57 13.28 20.08
C LEU A 218 12.74 13.56 18.58
N GLN A 219 11.69 13.41 17.79
CA GLN A 219 11.75 13.70 16.36
C GLN A 219 11.94 15.20 16.06
N MET A 220 11.46 16.10 16.94
CA MET A 220 11.69 17.53 16.81
C MET A 220 13.14 17.92 17.09
N ILE A 221 13.81 17.25 18.02
CA ILE A 221 15.22 17.49 18.35
C ILE A 221 16.15 16.97 17.24
N PHE A 222 15.88 15.77 16.71
CA PHE A 222 16.77 15.11 15.74
C PHE A 222 16.39 15.40 14.28
N PRO A 223 17.35 15.41 13.34
CA PRO A 223 17.07 15.68 11.93
C PRO A 223 16.10 14.66 11.33
N VAL A 224 15.36 15.07 10.29
CA VAL A 224 14.48 14.19 9.52
C VAL A 224 15.36 13.24 8.71
N PRO A 225 15.26 11.90 8.91
CA PRO A 225 15.97 10.95 8.07
C PRO A 225 15.46 10.95 6.62
N SER A 226 16.33 10.62 5.67
CA SER A 226 15.95 10.41 4.26
C SER A 226 15.08 9.15 4.12
N ILE A 227 13.98 9.24 3.35
CA ILE A 227 13.16 8.07 3.02
C ILE A 227 13.86 7.15 2.00
N ASP A 228 14.68 7.69 1.11
CA ASP A 228 15.26 6.93 -0.02
C ASP A 228 16.58 6.22 0.32
N GLY A 229 16.87 5.99 1.60
CA GLY A 229 18.02 5.19 2.06
C GLY A 229 19.41 5.80 1.86
N ASN A 230 19.56 6.87 1.07
CA ASN A 230 20.81 7.63 0.95
C ASN A 230 20.85 8.78 1.96
N GLY A 231 21.64 8.57 3.01
CA GLY A 231 21.76 9.51 4.13
C GLY A 231 22.36 10.87 3.76
N ASN A 232 22.03 11.83 4.63
CA ASN A 232 22.53 13.20 4.79
C ASN A 232 21.99 14.26 3.82
N GLU A 233 20.80 14.79 4.15
CA GLU A 233 20.55 16.22 3.96
C GLU A 233 20.84 16.96 5.27
N GLY A 234 22.11 17.32 5.43
CA GLY A 234 22.55 18.31 6.40
C GLY A 234 23.33 19.38 5.66
N GLN A 235 22.82 20.62 5.71
CA GLN A 235 23.46 21.89 5.38
C GLN A 235 23.50 22.35 3.92
N THR A 236 22.45 23.05 3.51
CA THR A 236 22.46 24.35 2.79
C THR A 236 20.99 24.84 2.83
N GLU A 237 20.58 26.06 3.20
CA GLU A 237 21.18 27.38 3.18
C GLU A 237 20.63 28.24 4.32
N ASN A 238 21.50 29.03 4.94
CA ASN A 238 21.12 30.24 5.67
C ASN A 238 21.33 31.42 4.71
N ASN A 239 20.27 32.22 4.51
CA ASN A 239 20.16 33.54 3.87
C ASN A 239 19.35 33.57 2.56
N LYS A 240 18.04 33.75 2.69
CA LYS A 240 17.44 35.10 2.58
C LYS A 240 15.99 35.09 3.07
N SER A 241 15.72 36.10 3.88
CA SER A 241 14.46 36.51 4.45
C SER A 241 13.38 36.82 3.40
N ASN A 242 12.13 36.49 3.75
CA ASN A 242 10.88 37.16 3.36
C ASN A 242 10.90 37.92 2.03
N GLU A 243 10.45 37.26 0.98
CA GLU A 243 9.43 37.81 0.08
C GLU A 243 8.43 36.70 -0.25
N GLN A 244 7.15 36.98 -0.04
CA GLN A 244 6.07 36.23 -0.68
C GLN A 244 6.25 36.37 -2.19
N GLY A 245 6.59 35.28 -2.86
CA GLY A 245 6.78 35.26 -4.31
C GLY A 245 6.73 33.82 -4.79
N LEU A 246 5.81 33.58 -5.72
CA LEU A 246 5.61 32.45 -6.63
C LEU A 246 6.72 31.38 -6.66
N ALA A 247 6.30 30.12 -6.65
CA ALA A 247 7.12 28.91 -6.79
C ALA A 247 8.21 29.06 -7.87
N SER A 248 9.39 28.50 -7.59
CA SER A 248 10.51 28.50 -8.54
C SER A 248 10.12 27.75 -9.82
N LYS A 249 10.68 28.18 -10.96
CA LYS A 249 10.41 27.55 -12.28
C LYS A 249 10.70 26.05 -12.29
N GLU A 250 11.64 25.61 -11.47
CA GLU A 250 12.03 24.21 -11.34
C GLU A 250 11.07 23.42 -10.44
N GLU A 251 10.59 23.99 -9.33
CA GLU A 251 9.54 23.37 -8.47
C GLU A 251 8.17 23.29 -9.17
N LEU A 252 7.83 24.25 -10.03
CA LEU A 252 6.63 24.18 -10.88
C LEU A 252 6.74 23.10 -11.97
N GLN A 253 7.94 22.80 -12.46
CA GLN A 253 8.14 21.73 -13.45
C GLN A 253 8.07 20.34 -12.83
N GLU A 254 8.47 20.19 -11.57
CA GLU A 254 8.53 18.88 -10.91
C GLU A 254 7.20 18.50 -10.22
N SER A 255 6.39 19.48 -9.78
CA SER A 255 5.00 19.24 -9.34
C SER A 255 3.99 19.14 -10.49
N ALA A 256 4.40 19.45 -11.72
CA ALA A 256 3.59 19.38 -12.94
C ALA A 256 4.15 18.36 -13.93
N LYS A 257 4.76 17.28 -13.44
CA LYS A 257 5.05 16.11 -14.27
C LYS A 257 3.75 15.37 -14.54
N GLU A 258 3.01 15.93 -15.47
CA GLU A 258 1.93 15.29 -16.20
C GLU A 258 2.59 14.44 -17.28
N ASP A 259 2.34 13.14 -17.24
CA ASP A 259 2.71 12.28 -18.35
C ASP A 259 1.49 12.16 -19.27
N ILE A 260 1.56 12.87 -20.40
CA ILE A 260 0.51 12.87 -21.40
C ILE A 260 0.73 11.66 -22.29
N ILE A 261 -0.22 10.74 -22.23
CA ILE A 261 -0.23 9.52 -23.02
C ILE A 261 -1.13 9.74 -24.22
N ALA A 262 -0.55 9.64 -25.42
CA ALA A 262 -1.29 9.73 -26.65
C ALA A 262 -1.99 8.41 -26.98
N SER A 263 -3.01 8.44 -27.83
CA SER A 263 -3.63 7.22 -28.32
C SER A 263 -2.62 6.41 -29.14
N PRO A 264 -2.41 5.12 -28.83
CA PRO A 264 -1.51 4.26 -29.59
C PRO A 264 -2.14 3.75 -30.89
N MET A 265 -3.45 3.92 -31.09
CA MET A 265 -4.18 3.38 -32.24
C MET A 265 -5.37 4.25 -32.65
N GLN A 266 -5.88 4.01 -33.86
CA GLN A 266 -7.13 4.61 -34.32
C GLN A 266 -8.32 3.74 -33.91
N GLY A 267 -9.33 4.32 -33.30
CA GLY A 267 -10.54 3.57 -32.98
C GLY A 267 -11.57 4.30 -32.13
N GLN A 268 -12.61 3.56 -31.78
CA GLN A 268 -13.66 4.01 -30.86
C GLN A 268 -13.24 3.72 -29.42
N LEU A 269 -13.40 4.70 -28.53
CA LEU A 269 -13.17 4.50 -27.10
C LEU A 269 -14.31 3.70 -26.49
N VAL A 270 -13.94 2.72 -25.67
CA VAL A 270 -14.83 1.84 -24.95
C VAL A 270 -14.54 2.01 -23.45
N PRO A 271 -15.54 2.31 -22.61
CA PRO A 271 -15.36 2.35 -21.17
C PRO A 271 -14.77 1.04 -20.66
N MET A 272 -13.82 1.09 -19.73
CA MET A 272 -13.18 -0.12 -19.22
C MET A 272 -14.21 -1.11 -18.63
N SER A 273 -15.29 -0.59 -18.02
CA SER A 273 -16.41 -1.39 -17.49
C SER A 273 -17.22 -2.16 -18.53
N GLU A 274 -17.10 -1.83 -19.82
CA GLU A 274 -17.80 -2.51 -20.93
C GLU A 274 -16.90 -3.55 -21.63
N VAL A 275 -15.64 -3.68 -21.22
CA VAL A 275 -14.72 -4.70 -21.72
C VAL A 275 -15.16 -6.07 -21.18
N ASN A 276 -15.34 -7.05 -22.07
CA ASN A 276 -15.80 -8.39 -21.71
C ASN A 276 -14.69 -9.29 -21.12
N ASP A 277 -13.94 -8.74 -20.18
CA ASP A 277 -12.90 -9.43 -19.41
C ASP A 277 -12.90 -8.87 -17.98
N GLU A 278 -13.00 -9.74 -16.98
CA GLU A 278 -13.13 -9.33 -15.57
C GLU A 278 -11.86 -8.65 -15.04
N VAL A 279 -10.68 -9.04 -15.52
CA VAL A 279 -9.41 -8.51 -15.06
C VAL A 279 -9.24 -7.05 -15.53
N PHE A 280 -9.63 -6.76 -16.76
CA PHE A 280 -9.62 -5.40 -17.30
C PHE A 280 -10.77 -4.56 -16.77
N SER A 281 -12.01 -5.07 -16.82
CA SER A 281 -13.20 -4.30 -16.42
C SER A 281 -13.28 -3.94 -14.94
N SER A 282 -12.58 -4.70 -14.07
CA SER A 282 -12.44 -4.38 -12.64
C SER A 282 -11.30 -3.43 -12.31
N GLU A 283 -10.50 -3.02 -13.31
CA GLU A 283 -9.27 -2.23 -13.13
C GLU A 283 -8.22 -2.91 -12.23
N ALA A 284 -8.27 -4.25 -12.07
CA ALA A 284 -7.38 -4.98 -11.18
C ALA A 284 -5.90 -4.91 -11.60
N LEU A 285 -5.63 -4.75 -12.90
CA LEU A 285 -4.29 -4.53 -13.46
C LEU A 285 -3.87 -3.06 -13.49
N GLY A 286 -4.76 -2.14 -13.10
CA GLY A 286 -4.55 -0.71 -13.14
C GLY A 286 -5.69 0.03 -13.84
N LYS A 287 -5.68 1.36 -13.71
CA LYS A 287 -6.65 2.24 -14.39
C LYS A 287 -6.28 2.42 -15.86
N GLY A 288 -7.28 2.63 -16.71
CA GLY A 288 -7.03 2.80 -18.14
C GLY A 288 -8.30 3.01 -18.96
N VAL A 289 -8.14 2.86 -20.27
CA VAL A 289 -9.24 2.92 -21.24
C VAL A 289 -9.06 1.83 -22.28
N ALA A 290 -10.15 1.39 -22.91
CA ALA A 290 -10.08 0.43 -24.00
C ALA A 290 -10.41 1.11 -25.33
N ILE A 291 -9.77 0.64 -26.41
CA ILE A 291 -10.05 1.12 -27.76
C ILE A 291 -10.50 -0.06 -28.61
N LYS A 292 -11.60 0.10 -29.34
CA LYS A 292 -11.98 -0.80 -30.43
C LYS A 292 -11.32 -0.30 -31.72
N PRO A 293 -10.27 -0.98 -32.22
CA PRO A 293 -9.46 -0.47 -33.31
C PRO A 293 -10.21 -0.44 -34.64
N GLU A 294 -9.98 0.60 -35.43
CA GLU A 294 -10.39 0.68 -36.84
C GLU A 294 -9.29 0.19 -37.78
N ILE A 295 -8.02 0.39 -37.38
CA ILE A 295 -6.83 0.04 -38.15
C ILE A 295 -5.92 -0.84 -37.30
N GLY A 296 -5.30 -1.84 -37.94
CA GLY A 296 -4.39 -2.80 -37.34
C GLY A 296 -2.97 -2.30 -37.05
N GLU A 297 -2.82 -1.12 -36.44
CA GLU A 297 -1.51 -0.54 -36.09
C GLU A 297 -1.49 -0.05 -34.65
N VAL A 298 -0.44 -0.43 -33.92
CA VAL A 298 -0.15 0.03 -32.57
C VAL A 298 1.15 0.81 -32.58
N ARG A 299 1.08 2.06 -32.11
CA ARG A 299 2.19 3.01 -32.03
C ARG A 299 2.52 3.33 -30.59
N ALA A 300 3.75 3.78 -30.36
CA ALA A 300 4.20 4.21 -29.06
C ALA A 300 3.36 5.42 -28.59
N PRO A 301 2.68 5.33 -27.43
CA PRO A 301 1.82 6.41 -26.94
C PRO A 301 2.61 7.56 -26.29
N ALA A 302 3.89 7.33 -25.96
CA ALA A 302 4.79 8.32 -25.39
C ALA A 302 6.25 7.97 -25.73
N ASN A 303 7.19 8.86 -25.38
CA ASN A 303 8.61 8.52 -25.41
C ASN A 303 8.94 7.59 -24.23
N GLY A 304 9.79 6.60 -24.46
CA GLY A 304 10.19 5.69 -23.40
C GLY A 304 10.91 4.44 -23.89
N ILE A 305 10.83 3.39 -23.09
CA ILE A 305 11.44 2.09 -23.36
C ILE A 305 10.39 0.98 -23.40
N ILE A 306 10.53 0.04 -24.34
CA ILE A 306 9.72 -1.18 -24.35
C ILE A 306 10.18 -2.10 -23.22
N SER A 307 9.47 -2.06 -22.10
CA SER A 307 9.84 -2.79 -20.89
C SER A 307 9.55 -4.29 -21.02
N THR A 308 8.45 -4.64 -21.68
CA THR A 308 8.03 -6.02 -21.92
C THR A 308 7.44 -6.16 -23.31
N LEU A 309 7.89 -7.17 -24.06
CA LEU A 309 7.33 -7.49 -25.37
C LEU A 309 6.93 -8.96 -25.38
N PHE A 310 5.66 -9.22 -25.65
CA PHE A 310 5.17 -10.59 -25.63
C PHE A 310 5.48 -11.29 -26.96
N PRO A 311 6.02 -12.53 -26.97
CA PRO A 311 6.48 -13.18 -28.19
C PRO A 311 5.42 -13.36 -29.28
N THR A 312 4.14 -13.42 -28.91
CA THR A 312 3.04 -13.56 -29.87
C THR A 312 2.49 -12.21 -30.37
N GLY A 313 3.01 -11.08 -29.90
CA GLY A 313 2.56 -9.75 -30.32
C GLY A 313 1.18 -9.33 -29.80
N HIS A 314 0.55 -10.13 -28.95
CA HIS A 314 -0.76 -9.80 -28.36
C HIS A 314 -0.71 -8.66 -27.34
N ALA A 315 0.46 -8.31 -26.81
CA ALA A 315 0.61 -7.23 -25.87
C ALA A 315 2.00 -6.60 -25.92
N VAL A 316 2.08 -5.34 -25.52
CA VAL A 316 3.33 -4.60 -25.34
C VAL A 316 3.26 -3.77 -24.06
N GLY A 317 4.30 -3.90 -23.24
CA GLY A 317 4.54 -3.11 -22.04
C GLY A 317 5.60 -2.04 -22.33
N MET A 318 5.32 -0.80 -21.96
CA MET A 318 6.20 0.35 -22.10
C MET A 318 6.36 1.02 -20.74
N THR A 319 7.56 1.55 -20.48
CA THR A 319 7.76 2.54 -19.41
C THR A 319 8.16 3.86 -20.05
N THR A 320 7.41 4.92 -19.80
CA THR A 320 7.69 6.24 -20.36
C THR A 320 8.92 6.88 -19.73
N ASP A 321 9.47 7.91 -20.37
CA ASP A 321 10.58 8.71 -19.80
C ASP A 321 10.21 9.35 -18.45
N GLU A 322 8.92 9.61 -18.23
CA GLU A 322 8.38 10.15 -16.97
C GLU A 322 8.01 9.05 -15.95
N GLY A 323 8.13 7.76 -16.31
CA GLY A 323 8.00 6.61 -15.41
C GLY A 323 6.58 6.03 -15.29
N THR A 324 5.69 6.31 -16.23
CA THR A 324 4.39 5.64 -16.35
C THR A 324 4.58 4.28 -17.00
N GLU A 325 4.08 3.22 -16.36
CA GLU A 325 4.10 1.88 -16.92
C GLU A 325 2.78 1.61 -17.65
N ILE A 326 2.85 1.43 -18.96
CA ILE A 326 1.70 1.27 -19.85
C ILE A 326 1.70 -0.15 -20.39
N LEU A 327 0.57 -0.85 -20.25
CA LEU A 327 0.28 -2.11 -20.91
C LEU A 327 -0.76 -1.89 -22.01
N ILE A 328 -0.40 -2.20 -23.25
CA ILE A 328 -1.31 -2.22 -24.40
C ILE A 328 -1.58 -3.69 -24.72
N HIS A 329 -2.80 -4.16 -24.49
CA HIS A 329 -3.20 -5.55 -24.72
C HIS A 329 -4.10 -5.65 -25.95
N ILE A 330 -3.57 -6.12 -27.08
CA ILE A 330 -4.22 -6.07 -28.39
C ILE A 330 -5.20 -7.23 -28.57
N GLY A 331 -6.47 -6.95 -28.30
CA GLY A 331 -7.56 -7.93 -28.33
C GLY A 331 -7.62 -8.80 -27.07
N LEU A 332 -8.78 -9.38 -26.79
CA LEU A 332 -8.98 -10.26 -25.61
C LEU A 332 -8.66 -11.71 -25.99
N ASP A 333 -7.95 -12.43 -25.13
CA ASP A 333 -7.51 -13.83 -25.31
C ASP A 333 -6.69 -14.13 -26.60
N THR A 334 -6.25 -13.09 -27.31
CA THR A 334 -5.51 -13.21 -28.59
C THR A 334 -4.11 -13.82 -28.47
N VAL A 335 -3.62 -14.04 -27.24
CA VAL A 335 -2.43 -14.86 -26.99
C VAL A 335 -2.58 -16.28 -27.55
N GLU A 336 -3.81 -16.82 -27.61
CA GLU A 336 -4.15 -18.14 -28.16
C GLU A 336 -3.94 -18.24 -29.67
N LEU A 337 -3.83 -17.11 -30.38
CA LEU A 337 -3.49 -17.08 -31.81
C LEU A 337 -2.02 -17.43 -32.07
N GLU A 338 -1.20 -17.59 -31.02
CA GLU A 338 0.20 -18.00 -31.07
C GLU A 338 1.05 -17.17 -32.06
N GLY A 339 0.71 -15.88 -32.21
CA GLY A 339 1.42 -14.93 -33.08
C GLY A 339 0.91 -14.87 -34.51
N LYS A 340 -0.12 -15.66 -34.87
CA LYS A 340 -0.83 -15.45 -36.13
C LYS A 340 -1.47 -14.08 -36.14
N TYR A 341 -1.44 -13.44 -37.31
CA TYR A 341 -2.00 -12.11 -37.55
C TYR A 341 -1.24 -10.96 -36.88
N TYR A 342 -0.12 -11.20 -36.19
CA TYR A 342 0.70 -10.14 -35.58
C TYR A 342 2.08 -10.05 -36.23
N GLU A 343 2.53 -8.83 -36.49
CA GLU A 343 3.88 -8.50 -36.94
C GLU A 343 4.49 -7.50 -35.95
N ILE A 344 5.46 -7.97 -35.18
CA ILE A 344 6.13 -7.16 -34.17
C ILE A 344 7.24 -6.34 -34.83
N SER A 345 7.18 -5.01 -34.67
CA SER A 345 8.15 -4.06 -35.26
C SER A 345 9.14 -3.50 -34.25
N ALA A 346 8.90 -3.68 -32.95
CA ALA A 346 9.78 -3.22 -31.86
C ALA A 346 10.51 -4.38 -31.17
N GLU A 347 11.58 -4.07 -30.44
CA GLU A 347 12.35 -5.02 -29.64
C GLU A 347 12.26 -4.67 -28.15
N GLN A 348 12.32 -5.68 -27.27
CA GLN A 348 12.38 -5.44 -25.83
C GLN A 348 13.67 -4.69 -25.46
N GLY A 349 13.54 -3.66 -24.62
CA GLY A 349 14.64 -2.76 -24.25
C GLY A 349 14.92 -1.66 -25.27
N GLN A 350 14.21 -1.63 -26.40
CA GLN A 350 14.33 -0.55 -27.38
C GLN A 350 13.78 0.76 -26.82
N GLN A 351 14.53 1.85 -26.99
CA GLN A 351 14.03 3.20 -26.81
C GLN A 351 13.18 3.60 -28.03
N VAL A 352 11.99 4.11 -27.78
CA VAL A 352 11.02 4.52 -28.79
C VAL A 352 10.55 5.95 -28.53
N LYS A 353 10.16 6.64 -29.58
CA LYS A 353 9.49 7.94 -29.52
C LYS A 353 8.01 7.78 -29.75
N ALA A 354 7.22 8.72 -29.22
CA ALA A 354 5.79 8.77 -29.48
C ALA A 354 5.50 8.71 -31.00
N GLY A 355 4.62 7.80 -31.40
CA GLY A 355 4.25 7.55 -32.79
C GLY A 355 5.06 6.45 -33.51
N ASP A 356 6.16 5.97 -32.93
CA ASP A 356 6.93 4.85 -33.49
C ASP A 356 6.06 3.59 -33.58
N LEU A 357 6.16 2.85 -34.69
CA LEU A 357 5.38 1.63 -34.89
C LEU A 357 5.89 0.52 -33.98
N LEU A 358 5.01 -0.04 -33.16
CA LEU A 358 5.33 -1.13 -32.24
C LEU A 358 4.91 -2.48 -32.80
N ILE A 359 3.64 -2.59 -33.19
CA ILE A 359 3.02 -3.83 -33.64
C ILE A 359 2.03 -3.51 -34.76
N LYS A 360 2.06 -4.33 -35.82
CA LYS A 360 0.98 -4.41 -36.81
C LYS A 360 0.18 -5.66 -36.57
N PHE A 361 -1.12 -5.61 -36.80
CA PHE A 361 -1.95 -6.80 -36.73
C PHE A 361 -3.04 -6.80 -37.81
N ASP A 362 -3.40 -7.99 -38.27
CA ASP A 362 -4.51 -8.19 -39.20
C ASP A 362 -5.81 -8.29 -38.41
N LYS A 363 -6.47 -7.15 -38.23
CA LYS A 363 -7.75 -7.02 -37.50
C LYS A 363 -8.81 -7.97 -38.06
N ASP A 364 -9.00 -7.99 -39.37
CA ASP A 364 -10.02 -8.81 -40.02
C ASP A 364 -9.71 -10.30 -39.83
N GLY A 365 -8.42 -10.66 -39.88
CA GLY A 365 -7.94 -12.00 -39.53
C GLY A 365 -8.27 -12.40 -38.09
N VAL A 366 -7.97 -11.55 -37.10
CA VAL A 366 -8.29 -11.77 -35.68
C VAL A 366 -9.79 -11.93 -35.46
N GLU A 367 -10.62 -11.07 -36.05
CA GLU A 367 -12.08 -11.13 -35.93
C GLU A 367 -12.65 -12.38 -36.63
N SER A 368 -12.04 -12.84 -37.73
CA SER A 368 -12.47 -14.07 -38.43
C SER A 368 -12.25 -15.35 -37.62
N GLU A 369 -11.30 -15.33 -36.68
CA GLU A 369 -11.05 -16.40 -35.70
C GLU A 369 -11.93 -16.24 -34.45
N ASN A 370 -12.86 -15.29 -34.47
CA ASN A 370 -13.87 -15.04 -33.43
C ASN A 370 -13.29 -14.50 -32.11
N TYR A 371 -12.15 -13.81 -32.18
CA TYR A 371 -11.54 -13.08 -31.06
C TYR A 371 -11.95 -11.59 -31.07
N ASP A 372 -12.06 -11.00 -29.89
CA ASP A 372 -12.36 -9.58 -29.74
C ASP A 372 -11.10 -8.74 -29.95
N THR A 373 -11.19 -7.69 -30.77
CA THR A 373 -10.09 -6.76 -31.06
C THR A 373 -10.04 -5.57 -30.11
N ILE A 374 -11.01 -5.44 -29.17
CA ILE A 374 -10.96 -4.44 -28.10
C ILE A 374 -9.61 -4.54 -27.39
N THR A 375 -8.92 -3.41 -27.36
CA THR A 375 -7.54 -3.28 -26.90
C THR A 375 -7.50 -2.43 -25.63
N PRO A 376 -7.40 -3.04 -24.44
CA PRO A 376 -7.15 -2.31 -23.20
C PRO A 376 -5.79 -1.62 -23.20
N ILE A 377 -5.78 -0.37 -22.74
CA ILE A 377 -4.59 0.44 -22.50
C ILE A 377 -4.60 0.81 -21.02
N VAL A 378 -3.70 0.21 -20.25
CA VAL A 378 -3.73 0.21 -18.79
C VAL A 378 -2.44 0.81 -18.24
N ILE A 379 -2.57 1.69 -17.24
CA ILE A 379 -1.43 2.13 -16.43
C ILE A 379 -1.24 1.15 -15.28
N THR A 380 -0.23 0.29 -15.35
CA THR A 380 -0.04 -0.81 -14.39
C THR A 380 0.43 -0.33 -13.02
N ASN A 381 1.12 0.81 -12.97
CA ASN A 381 1.49 1.49 -11.75
C ASN A 381 0.52 2.63 -11.39
N SER A 382 -0.77 2.50 -11.71
CA SER A 382 -1.77 3.56 -11.47
C SER A 382 -1.89 4.00 -10.01
N ALA A 383 -1.44 3.18 -9.05
CA ALA A 383 -1.39 3.53 -7.63
C ALA A 383 -0.31 4.58 -7.28
N ASP A 384 0.65 4.80 -8.17
CA ASP A 384 1.73 5.79 -8.01
C ASP A 384 1.29 7.20 -8.44
N PHE A 385 0.09 7.34 -9.01
CA PHE A 385 -0.46 8.61 -9.53
C PHE A 385 -1.66 9.06 -8.69
N GLN A 386 -1.81 10.38 -8.51
CA GLN A 386 -2.95 10.97 -7.81
C GLN A 386 -4.24 10.86 -8.62
N THR A 387 -4.15 11.18 -9.91
CA THR A 387 -5.28 11.11 -10.85
C THR A 387 -4.82 10.58 -12.20
N ILE A 388 -5.74 9.89 -12.87
CA ILE A 388 -5.60 9.48 -14.26
C ILE A 388 -6.84 10.04 -14.96
N ASP A 389 -6.64 11.09 -15.75
CA ASP A 389 -7.70 11.79 -16.45
C ASP A 389 -7.76 11.26 -17.88
N VAL A 390 -8.86 10.60 -18.23
CA VAL A 390 -9.08 10.03 -19.56
C VAL A 390 -9.81 11.06 -20.43
N THR A 391 -9.53 11.05 -21.73
CA THR A 391 -10.23 11.88 -22.72
C THR A 391 -11.75 11.65 -22.71
N GLU A 392 -12.52 12.72 -22.94
CA GLU A 392 -13.98 12.65 -23.11
C GLU A 392 -14.39 12.38 -24.57
N GLU A 393 -13.43 12.32 -25.48
CA GLU A 393 -13.69 12.03 -26.90
C GLU A 393 -14.22 10.60 -27.07
N THR A 394 -14.98 10.37 -28.15
CA THR A 394 -15.56 9.04 -28.46
C THR A 394 -14.76 8.27 -29.50
N GLN A 395 -13.95 8.99 -30.29
CA GLN A 395 -13.00 8.44 -31.25
C GLN A 395 -11.64 9.09 -31.05
N VAL A 396 -10.59 8.32 -31.32
CA VAL A 396 -9.20 8.77 -31.26
C VAL A 396 -8.43 8.26 -32.48
N THR A 397 -7.46 9.05 -32.91
CA THR A 397 -6.44 8.69 -33.90
C THR A 397 -5.06 8.65 -33.24
N PRO A 398 -4.06 7.95 -33.81
CA PRO A 398 -2.75 7.87 -33.21
C PRO A 398 -2.12 9.25 -33.01
N GLY A 399 -1.71 9.56 -31.78
CA GLY A 399 -1.19 10.87 -31.41
C GLY A 399 -2.22 11.81 -30.75
N ASP A 400 -3.52 11.50 -30.82
CA ASP A 400 -4.54 12.26 -30.10
C ASP A 400 -4.38 12.08 -28.58
N TYR A 401 -4.89 13.04 -27.82
CA TYR A 401 -4.93 12.95 -26.37
C TYR A 401 -5.78 11.75 -25.91
N LEU A 402 -5.17 10.82 -25.17
CA LEU A 402 -5.86 9.66 -24.63
C LEU A 402 -6.07 9.81 -23.12
N LEU A 403 -4.99 10.00 -22.37
CA LEU A 403 -5.05 10.15 -20.92
C LEU A 403 -3.84 10.91 -20.37
N THR A 404 -4.00 11.51 -19.19
CA THR A 404 -2.90 12.12 -18.42
C THR A 404 -2.74 11.39 -17.11
N ALA A 405 -1.51 11.00 -16.77
CA ALA A 405 -1.16 10.51 -15.45
C ALA A 405 -0.52 11.65 -14.63
N ILE A 406 -1.16 12.05 -13.53
CA ILE A 406 -0.73 13.19 -12.70
C ILE A 406 -0.12 12.67 -11.39
N LYS A 407 1.15 13.02 -11.13
CA LYS A 407 1.91 12.58 -9.95
C LYS A 407 1.70 13.41 -8.69
#